data_AF-A0A017SY86-F1
#
_entry.id   AF-A0A017SY86-F1
#
_cell.length_a   1.000
_cell.length_b   1.000
_cell.length_c   1.000
_cell.angle_alpha   90.00
_cell.angle_beta   90.00
_cell.angle_gamma   90.00
#
_symmetry.space_group_name_H-M   'P 1'
#
loop_
_entity.id
_entity.type
_entity.pdbx_description
1 polymer ?
#
loop_
_entity_poly.entity_id
_entity_poly.type
_entity_poly.pdbx_seq_one_letter_code
_entity_poly.pdbx_strand_id
1 'polypeptide(L)'
;MRPPVQSAGKLSIAGLFFLRILGCHADDPASSVSSTRPTTLQSTAEPGADLTIAVAEVRADPGIDPAAIGVALRDADAALRWCVEPDRSTGIIALRLSLERDGAVRDLRLLDATTYGSDEARGCFMRILGAMRFSSSLAAQANVDVTLEIRSRPRPLSLPGGRDSTPRK
;
A
#
# COMPACT_ATOMS: atom_id res chain seq x y z
N MET A 1 51.55 9.31 18.23
CA MET A 1 50.86 9.74 19.47
C MET A 1 50.10 11.03 19.18
N ARG A 2 48.77 11.00 19.19
CA ARG A 2 47.87 12.15 19.03
C ARG A 2 46.89 12.14 20.21
N PRO A 3 46.61 13.28 20.87
CA PRO A 3 45.65 13.33 21.96
C PRO A 3 44.19 13.34 21.45
N PRO A 4 43.22 12.91 22.28
CA PRO A 4 41.80 12.97 21.96
C PRO A 4 41.21 14.36 22.23
N VAL A 5 40.37 14.85 21.33
CA VAL A 5 39.50 16.01 21.57
C VAL A 5 38.12 15.49 21.94
N GLN A 6 37.76 15.64 23.22
CA GLN A 6 36.38 15.59 23.69
C GLN A 6 35.73 16.96 23.46
N SER A 7 34.48 16.99 23.02
CA SER A 7 33.54 18.02 23.48
C SER A 7 32.12 17.49 23.42
N ALA A 8 31.52 17.39 24.60
CA ALA A 8 30.15 16.98 24.83
C ALA A 8 29.21 18.18 24.68
N GLY A 9 28.23 18.08 23.78
CA GLY A 9 27.13 19.02 23.67
C GLY A 9 25.81 18.37 24.06
N LYS A 10 25.43 18.46 25.34
CA LYS A 10 24.06 18.23 25.82
C LYS A 10 23.34 19.58 25.79
N LEU A 11 22.25 19.69 25.03
CA LEU A 11 21.27 20.75 25.20
C LEU A 11 19.87 20.14 25.25
N SER A 12 19.37 20.00 26.48
CA SER A 12 17.96 19.83 26.80
C SER A 12 17.20 21.09 26.39
N ILE A 13 16.08 20.94 25.68
CA ILE A 13 15.03 21.94 25.65
C ILE A 13 13.71 21.23 25.93
N ALA A 14 13.30 21.30 27.19
CA ALA A 14 11.94 21.04 27.62
C ALA A 14 11.10 22.26 27.26
N GLY A 15 10.15 22.10 26.33
CA GLY A 15 9.17 23.12 25.96
C GLY A 15 7.77 22.67 26.32
N LEU A 16 7.38 22.87 27.58
CA LEU A 16 6.00 22.83 28.04
C LEU A 16 5.28 24.09 27.52
N PHE A 17 4.35 23.93 26.59
CA PHE A 17 3.35 24.96 26.30
C PHE A 17 1.95 24.43 26.66
N PHE A 18 1.52 24.79 27.86
CA PHE A 18 0.12 24.81 28.26
C PHE A 18 -0.43 26.20 27.92
N LEU A 19 -1.50 26.27 27.14
CA LEU A 19 -2.39 27.44 27.09
C LEU A 19 -3.84 26.98 26.88
N ARG A 20 -4.61 27.12 27.96
CA ARG A 20 -6.07 27.03 28.04
C ARG A 20 -6.67 28.42 27.81
N ILE A 21 -7.64 28.56 26.91
CA ILE A 21 -8.74 29.56 26.96
C ILE A 21 -9.93 28.94 26.21
N LEU A 22 -10.89 28.27 26.88
CA LEU A 22 -12.23 28.77 27.25
C LEU A 22 -12.85 29.83 26.30
N GLY A 23 -13.70 29.36 25.38
CA GLY A 23 -14.63 30.21 24.62
C GLY A 23 -15.98 29.51 24.46
N CYS A 24 -16.95 29.94 25.26
CA CYS A 24 -18.39 29.68 25.17
C CYS A 24 -18.93 30.17 23.79
N HIS A 25 -19.67 29.36 23.04
CA HIS A 25 -21.13 29.18 23.07
C HIS A 25 -21.82 29.94 21.92
N ALA A 26 -22.40 29.20 20.97
CA ALA A 26 -23.64 29.54 20.28
C ALA A 26 -24.16 28.27 19.59
N ASP A 27 -25.30 27.79 20.08
CA ASP A 27 -26.22 26.91 19.37
C ASP A 27 -26.71 27.58 18.09
N ASP A 28 -26.62 26.90 16.95
CA ASP A 28 -27.41 27.21 15.76
C ASP A 28 -28.19 25.94 15.35
N PRO A 29 -29.52 25.91 15.56
CA PRO A 29 -30.35 24.78 15.18
C PRO A 29 -30.70 24.82 13.69
N ALA A 30 -30.70 23.64 13.07
CA ALA A 30 -31.33 23.34 11.79
C ALA A 30 -30.75 24.04 10.54
N SER A 31 -29.57 23.60 10.11
CA SER A 31 -29.28 23.50 8.69
C SER A 31 -29.38 22.05 8.24
N SER A 32 -30.58 21.71 7.80
CA SER A 32 -30.93 20.56 6.97
C SER A 32 -30.19 20.69 5.62
N VAL A 33 -28.87 20.52 5.63
CA VAL A 33 -28.12 20.34 4.39
C VAL A 33 -28.42 18.94 3.93
N SER A 34 -29.30 18.89 2.94
CA SER A 34 -29.57 17.78 2.06
C SER A 34 -28.33 16.88 1.97
N SER A 35 -28.44 15.73 2.61
CA SER A 35 -27.59 14.58 2.34
C SER A 35 -27.81 14.25 0.87
N THR A 36 -27.04 14.90 0.01
CA THR A 36 -26.75 14.38 -1.31
C THR A 36 -26.06 13.08 -1.02
N ARG A 37 -26.89 12.01 -0.97
CA ARG A 37 -26.47 10.62 -1.07
C ARG A 37 -25.25 10.64 -1.98
N PRO A 38 -24.10 10.08 -1.57
CA PRO A 38 -23.13 9.71 -2.58
C PRO A 38 -23.94 8.89 -3.58
N THR A 39 -24.06 9.41 -4.81
CA THR A 39 -24.42 8.59 -5.94
C THR A 39 -23.34 7.54 -5.93
N THR A 40 -23.66 6.39 -5.34
CA THR A 40 -22.99 5.14 -5.61
C THR A 40 -23.17 4.98 -7.10
N LEU A 41 -22.23 5.54 -7.87
CA LEU A 41 -21.93 5.04 -9.19
C LEU A 41 -21.57 3.59 -8.91
N GLN A 42 -22.59 2.72 -9.02
CA GLN A 42 -22.39 1.33 -9.30
C GLN A 42 -21.58 1.36 -10.58
N SER A 43 -20.26 1.36 -10.42
CA SER A 43 -19.34 0.93 -11.44
C SER A 43 -19.72 -0.52 -11.66
N THR A 44 -20.66 -0.73 -12.59
CA THR A 44 -20.87 -2.01 -13.25
C THR A 44 -19.66 -2.21 -14.16
N ALA A 45 -18.47 -2.27 -13.57
CA ALA A 45 -17.32 -2.85 -14.21
C ALA A 45 -17.71 -4.31 -14.44
N GLU A 46 -17.94 -4.68 -15.70
CA GLU A 46 -17.98 -6.08 -16.06
C GLU A 46 -16.72 -6.75 -15.49
N PRO A 47 -16.84 -7.90 -14.78
CA PRO A 47 -15.70 -8.64 -14.28
C PRO A 47 -14.94 -9.28 -15.46
N GLY A 48 -14.14 -8.47 -16.17
CA GLY A 48 -13.52 -8.82 -17.44
C GLY A 48 -12.21 -9.59 -17.33
N ALA A 49 -11.36 -9.24 -16.36
CA ALA A 49 -10.10 -9.95 -16.11
C ALA A 49 -9.84 -10.02 -14.60
N ASP A 50 -9.71 -11.23 -14.05
CA ASP A 50 -9.30 -11.42 -12.66
C ASP A 50 -7.79 -11.16 -12.59
N LEU A 51 -7.42 -9.88 -12.51
CA LEU A 51 -6.03 -9.45 -12.40
C LEU A 51 -5.52 -9.74 -10.98
N THR A 52 -4.36 -10.36 -10.90
CA THR A 52 -3.65 -10.67 -9.65
C THR A 52 -2.39 -9.86 -9.51
N ILE A 53 -2.08 -9.51 -8.28
CA ILE A 53 -0.81 -8.91 -7.89
C ILE A 53 0.02 -10.02 -7.22
N ALA A 54 1.19 -10.29 -7.78
CA ALA A 54 2.15 -11.21 -7.21
C ALA A 54 3.39 -10.42 -6.75
N VAL A 55 3.93 -10.76 -5.59
CA VAL A 55 5.24 -10.28 -5.17
C VAL A 55 6.28 -11.14 -5.88
N ALA A 56 6.90 -10.61 -6.94
CA ALA A 56 7.85 -11.35 -7.76
C ALA A 56 9.23 -11.40 -7.13
N GLU A 57 9.68 -10.29 -6.57
CA GLU A 57 11.00 -10.19 -5.94
C GLU A 57 10.99 -9.19 -4.78
N VAL A 58 11.72 -9.52 -3.72
CA VAL A 58 12.02 -8.62 -2.61
C VAL A 58 13.51 -8.70 -2.31
N ARG A 59 14.22 -7.59 -2.45
CA ARG A 59 15.62 -7.46 -2.05
C ARG A 59 15.68 -6.46 -0.90
N ALA A 60 16.25 -6.86 0.23
CA ALA A 60 16.34 -6.00 1.41
C ALA A 60 17.78 -5.90 1.90
N ASP A 61 18.09 -4.81 2.59
CA ASP A 61 19.38 -4.63 3.26
C ASP A 61 19.64 -5.76 4.28
N PRO A 62 20.92 -6.07 4.59
CA PRO A 62 21.28 -7.07 5.59
C PRO A 62 20.60 -6.82 6.94
N GLY A 63 19.96 -7.84 7.50
CA GLY A 63 19.22 -7.75 8.76
C GLY A 63 17.72 -7.54 8.62
N ILE A 64 17.21 -7.37 7.40
CA ILE A 64 15.77 -7.37 7.13
C ILE A 64 15.36 -8.73 6.56
N ASP A 65 14.26 -9.29 7.07
CA ASP A 65 13.68 -10.52 6.54
C ASP A 65 12.79 -10.19 5.31
N PRO A 66 13.19 -10.56 4.08
CA PRO A 66 12.38 -10.31 2.89
C PRO A 66 11.05 -11.07 2.91
N ALA A 67 10.96 -12.20 3.63
CA ALA A 67 9.72 -12.96 3.72
C ALA A 67 8.64 -12.18 4.49
N ALA A 68 9.03 -11.47 5.54
CA ALA A 68 8.10 -10.67 6.34
C ALA A 68 7.58 -9.44 5.56
N ILE A 69 8.42 -8.81 4.72
CA ILE A 69 7.97 -7.80 3.76
C ILE A 69 6.94 -8.42 2.79
N GLY A 70 7.23 -9.60 2.25
CA GLY A 70 6.30 -10.32 1.38
C GLY A 70 4.98 -10.72 2.05
N VAL A 71 4.96 -10.97 3.36
CA VAL A 71 3.71 -11.17 4.13
C VAL A 71 2.92 -9.86 4.20
N ALA A 72 3.54 -8.77 4.62
CA ALA A 72 2.86 -7.48 4.74
C ALA A 72 2.28 -7.01 3.39
N LEU A 73 2.99 -7.22 2.29
CA LEU A 73 2.49 -6.91 0.94
C LEU A 73 1.30 -7.78 0.53
N ARG A 74 1.29 -9.06 0.93
CA ARG A 74 0.14 -9.95 0.72
C ARG A 74 -1.08 -9.53 1.54
N ASP A 75 -0.87 -9.04 2.76
CA ASP A 75 -1.96 -8.51 3.59
C ASP A 75 -2.56 -7.24 2.98
N ALA A 76 -1.77 -6.46 2.24
CA ALA A 76 -2.21 -5.29 1.49
C ALA A 76 -2.84 -5.61 0.13
N ASP A 77 -2.82 -6.86 -0.35
CA ASP A 77 -3.25 -7.25 -1.71
C ASP A 77 -4.67 -6.75 -2.04
N ALA A 78 -5.61 -6.89 -1.12
CA ALA A 78 -6.98 -6.42 -1.31
C ALA A 78 -7.06 -4.90 -1.55
N ALA A 79 -6.24 -4.12 -0.85
CA ALA A 79 -6.17 -2.67 -1.05
C ALA A 79 -5.52 -2.35 -2.41
N LEU A 80 -4.42 -3.02 -2.73
CA LEU A 80 -3.67 -2.79 -3.98
C LEU A 80 -4.48 -3.13 -5.23
N ARG A 81 -5.38 -4.13 -5.17
CA ARG A 81 -6.27 -4.47 -6.29
C ARG A 81 -7.20 -3.33 -6.70
N TRP A 82 -7.51 -2.38 -5.82
CA TRP A 82 -8.30 -1.19 -6.18
C TRP A 82 -7.55 -0.25 -7.13
N CYS A 83 -6.23 -0.34 -7.18
CA CYS A 83 -5.39 0.47 -8.06
C CYS A 83 -5.20 -0.14 -9.45
N VAL A 84 -5.67 -1.37 -9.65
CA VAL A 84 -5.49 -2.10 -10.90
C VAL A 84 -6.53 -1.62 -11.91
N GLU A 85 -6.06 -1.16 -13.07
CA GLU A 85 -6.92 -0.70 -14.16
C GLU A 85 -7.46 -1.91 -14.94
N PRO A 86 -8.79 -2.05 -15.12
CA PRO A 86 -9.39 -3.23 -15.75
C PRO A 86 -9.04 -3.38 -17.23
N ASP A 87 -8.79 -2.26 -17.92
CA ASP A 87 -8.54 -2.22 -19.37
C ASP A 87 -7.06 -2.30 -19.74
N ARG A 88 -6.16 -2.40 -18.74
CA ARG A 88 -4.70 -2.37 -18.95
C ARG A 88 -4.05 -3.72 -18.75
N SER A 89 -3.03 -3.94 -19.57
CA SER A 89 -2.25 -5.17 -19.65
C SER A 89 -1.40 -5.43 -18.40
N THR A 90 -1.04 -6.69 -18.23
CA THR A 90 -0.04 -7.17 -17.28
C THR A 90 1.25 -6.36 -17.34
N GLY A 91 1.98 -6.28 -16.23
CA GLY A 91 3.24 -5.56 -16.19
C GLY A 91 3.91 -5.62 -14.83
N ILE A 92 4.95 -4.80 -14.67
CA ILE A 92 5.77 -4.77 -13.47
C ILE A 92 5.63 -3.40 -12.81
N ILE A 93 5.46 -3.39 -11.49
CA ILE A 93 5.67 -2.22 -10.65
C ILE A 93 6.93 -2.50 -9.82
N ALA A 94 8.02 -1.81 -10.16
CA ALA A 94 9.29 -1.91 -9.45
C ALA A 94 9.45 -0.70 -8.55
N LEU A 95 9.65 -0.92 -7.26
CA LEU A 95 9.63 0.11 -6.22
C LEU A 95 10.85 -0.02 -5.34
N ARG A 96 11.30 1.11 -4.80
CA ARG A 96 12.21 1.17 -3.66
C ARG A 96 11.53 1.90 -2.52
N LEU A 97 11.59 1.29 -1.34
CA LEU A 97 11.06 1.86 -0.11
C LEU A 97 12.15 1.92 0.96
N SER A 98 12.15 2.99 1.75
CA SER A 98 12.99 3.14 2.93
C SER A 98 12.11 3.07 4.18
N LEU A 99 12.54 2.29 5.16
CA LEU A 99 11.80 2.10 6.43
C LEU A 99 12.39 2.95 7.55
N GLU A 100 11.52 3.54 8.36
CA GLU A 100 11.86 4.13 9.66
C GLU A 100 12.02 3.05 10.74
N ARG A 101 12.50 3.43 11.92
CA ARG A 101 12.71 2.51 13.06
C ARG A 101 11.44 1.94 13.66
N ASP A 102 10.32 2.59 13.43
CA ASP A 102 9.00 2.19 13.88
C ASP A 102 8.22 1.40 12.80
N GLY A 103 8.91 1.07 11.70
CA GLY A 103 8.39 0.31 10.57
C GLY A 103 7.55 1.13 9.59
N ALA A 104 7.41 2.45 9.78
CA ALA A 104 6.75 3.31 8.81
C ALA A 104 7.59 3.43 7.52
N VAL A 105 6.91 3.58 6.38
CA VAL A 105 7.58 3.90 5.11
C VAL A 105 7.94 5.38 5.09
N ARG A 106 9.24 5.69 5.02
CA ARG A 106 9.77 7.06 4.98
C ARG A 106 9.84 7.63 3.57
N ASP A 107 10.40 6.84 2.67
CA ASP A 107 10.58 7.20 1.26
C ASP A 107 10.05 6.06 0.41
N LEU A 108 9.37 6.41 -0.67
CA LEU A 108 8.81 5.47 -1.62
C LEU A 108 8.94 6.06 -3.02
N ARG A 109 9.60 5.31 -3.91
CA ARG A 109 9.81 5.74 -5.28
C ARG A 109 9.69 4.57 -6.25
N LEU A 110 9.21 4.89 -7.45
CA LEU A 110 9.22 3.98 -8.57
C LEU A 110 10.63 3.86 -9.14
N LEU A 111 10.97 2.67 -9.60
CA LEU A 111 12.19 2.39 -10.34
C LEU A 111 11.88 2.37 -11.84
N ASP A 112 12.91 2.61 -12.65
CA ASP A 112 12.83 2.65 -14.12
C ASP A 112 12.33 1.34 -14.74
N ALA A 113 12.44 0.23 -14.00
CA ALA A 113 11.91 -1.08 -14.40
C ALA A 113 10.36 -1.18 -14.31
N THR A 114 9.68 -0.14 -13.84
CA THR A 114 8.21 -0.10 -13.81
C THR A 114 7.65 0.04 -15.21
N THR A 115 6.84 -0.93 -15.62
CA THR A 115 6.18 -0.96 -16.94
C THR A 115 4.66 -0.90 -16.85
N TYR A 116 4.08 -1.08 -15.65
CA TYR A 116 2.65 -1.16 -15.47
C TYR A 116 1.97 0.20 -15.22
N GLY A 117 0.75 0.31 -15.75
CA GLY A 117 -0.28 1.27 -15.33
C GLY A 117 -0.12 2.68 -15.86
N SER A 118 -1.21 3.46 -15.78
CA SER A 118 -1.21 4.91 -15.87
C SER A 118 -0.50 5.57 -14.67
N ASP A 119 -0.29 6.88 -14.74
CA ASP A 119 0.21 7.65 -13.60
C ASP A 119 -0.80 7.66 -12.43
N GLU A 120 -2.12 7.60 -12.71
CA GLU A 120 -3.13 7.48 -11.66
C GLU A 120 -3.04 6.14 -10.93
N ALA A 121 -2.90 5.04 -11.67
CA ALA A 121 -2.72 3.71 -11.11
C ALA A 121 -1.46 3.65 -10.24
N ARG A 122 -0.31 4.09 -10.79
CA ARG A 122 0.96 4.15 -10.05
C ARG A 122 0.87 5.01 -8.80
N GLY A 123 0.22 6.17 -8.88
CA GLY A 123 -0.04 7.04 -7.73
C GLY A 123 -0.91 6.39 -6.66
N CYS A 124 -1.90 5.59 -7.06
CA CYS A 124 -2.71 4.80 -6.14
C CYS A 124 -1.85 3.75 -5.40
N PHE A 125 -1.03 2.98 -6.12
CA PHE A 125 -0.09 2.02 -5.52
C PHE A 125 0.84 2.70 -4.52
N MET A 126 1.44 3.83 -4.91
CA MET A 126 2.34 4.58 -4.03
C MET A 126 1.65 5.05 -2.75
N ARG A 127 0.39 5.50 -2.83
CA ARG A 127 -0.37 5.96 -1.66
C ARG A 127 -0.64 4.83 -0.68
N ILE A 128 -1.05 3.66 -1.18
CA ILE A 128 -1.33 2.50 -0.32
C ILE A 128 -0.04 2.00 0.33
N LEU A 129 1.01 1.78 -0.46
CA LEU A 129 2.28 1.26 0.05
C LEU A 129 2.96 2.27 0.99
N GLY A 130 2.87 3.57 0.73
CA GLY A 130 3.41 4.61 1.61
C GLY A 130 2.66 4.75 2.94
N ALA A 131 1.40 4.30 3.01
CA ALA A 131 0.63 4.26 4.25
C ALA A 131 0.85 2.98 5.06
N MET A 132 1.57 2.00 4.53
CA MET A 132 1.84 0.74 5.23
C MET A 132 2.82 0.94 6.38
N ARG A 133 2.68 0.07 7.38
CA ARG A 133 3.63 -0.07 8.48
C ARG A 133 4.07 -1.52 8.56
N PHE A 134 5.38 -1.73 8.51
CA PHE A 134 6.02 -3.02 8.68
C PHE A 134 6.29 -3.25 10.18
N SER A 135 6.44 -4.50 10.61
CA SER A 135 6.72 -4.77 12.02
C SER A 135 8.07 -4.18 12.43
N SER A 136 8.17 -3.68 13.67
CA SER A 136 9.38 -3.00 14.16
C SER A 136 10.61 -3.92 14.23
N SER A 137 10.43 -5.24 14.23
CA SER A 137 11.52 -6.21 14.11
C SER A 137 12.21 -6.16 12.74
N LEU A 138 11.56 -5.58 11.74
CA LEU A 138 12.07 -5.33 10.37
C LEU A 138 12.55 -3.89 10.20
N ALA A 139 12.45 -3.08 11.24
CA ALA A 139 12.62 -1.64 11.19
C ALA A 139 13.99 -1.25 11.77
N ALA A 140 15.05 -1.79 11.19
CA ALA A 140 16.30 -1.04 11.14
C ALA A 140 16.13 0.02 10.04
N GLN A 141 16.78 1.18 10.14
CA GLN A 141 16.77 2.13 9.01
C GLN A 141 17.36 1.43 7.78
N ALA A 142 16.50 1.02 6.86
CA ALA A 142 16.84 0.07 5.81
C ALA A 142 16.14 0.43 4.51
N ASN A 143 16.75 0.03 3.40
CA ASN A 143 16.19 0.10 2.07
C ASN A 143 15.72 -1.29 1.63
N VAL A 144 14.59 -1.32 0.94
CA VAL A 144 14.00 -2.52 0.38
C VAL A 144 13.57 -2.21 -1.04
N ASP A 145 14.01 -3.05 -1.97
CA ASP A 145 13.55 -3.05 -3.36
C ASP A 145 12.51 -4.14 -3.51
N VAL A 146 11.34 -3.77 -4.04
CA VAL A 146 10.20 -4.66 -4.23
C VAL A 146 9.79 -4.62 -5.69
N THR A 147 9.65 -5.80 -6.28
CA THR A 147 9.09 -5.98 -7.61
C THR A 147 7.73 -6.65 -7.46
N LEU A 148 6.67 -5.92 -7.79
CA LEU A 148 5.32 -6.44 -7.92
C LEU A 148 5.05 -6.74 -9.39
N GLU A 149 4.47 -7.91 -9.64
CA GLU A 149 4.09 -8.33 -10.97
C GLU A 149 2.56 -8.46 -11.04
N ILE A 150 1.97 -7.73 -11.99
CA ILE A 150 0.54 -7.73 -12.22
C ILE A 150 0.27 -8.66 -13.39
N ARG A 151 -0.42 -9.76 -13.10
CA ARG A 151 -0.73 -10.82 -14.06
C ARG A 151 -2.22 -10.96 -14.22
N SER A 152 -2.67 -11.23 -15.44
CA SER A 152 -4.02 -11.75 -15.67
C SER A 152 -4.08 -13.19 -15.19
N ARG A 153 -5.01 -13.52 -14.29
CA ARG A 153 -5.33 -14.93 -14.09
C ARG A 153 -5.93 -15.47 -15.38
N PRO A 154 -5.48 -16.65 -15.84
CA PRO A 154 -6.23 -17.35 -16.86
C PRO A 154 -7.62 -17.61 -16.30
N ARG A 155 -8.66 -17.07 -16.98
CA ARG A 155 -10.05 -17.41 -16.65
C ARG A 155 -10.15 -18.93 -16.76
N PRO A 156 -10.56 -19.65 -15.70
CA PRO A 156 -10.73 -21.10 -15.80
C PRO A 156 -11.70 -21.35 -16.95
N LEU A 157 -11.25 -22.11 -17.96
CA LEU A 157 -12.11 -22.51 -19.06
C LEU A 157 -13.33 -23.18 -18.43
N SER A 158 -14.47 -22.49 -18.48
CA SER A 158 -15.73 -23.10 -18.09
C SER A 158 -15.96 -24.22 -19.09
N LEU A 159 -15.57 -25.44 -18.72
CA LEU A 159 -15.89 -26.62 -19.50
C LEU A 159 -17.41 -26.63 -19.62
N PRO A 160 -17.97 -26.61 -20.85
CA PRO A 160 -19.41 -26.63 -21.03
C PRO A 160 -19.93 -27.87 -20.31
N GLY A 161 -20.79 -27.64 -19.31
CA GLY A 161 -21.25 -28.65 -18.38
C GLY A 161 -21.66 -29.91 -19.13
N GLY A 162 -20.90 -30.99 -18.92
CA GLY A 162 -21.28 -32.32 -19.34
C GLY A 162 -22.63 -32.61 -18.71
N ARG A 163 -23.69 -32.61 -19.54
CA ARG A 163 -25.01 -33.04 -19.11
C ARG A 163 -24.90 -34.49 -18.68
N ASP A 164 -24.84 -34.68 -17.37
CA ASP A 164 -24.89 -35.98 -16.72
C ASP A 164 -26.23 -36.63 -17.07
N SER A 165 -26.19 -37.48 -18.09
CA SER A 165 -27.35 -38.22 -18.60
C SER A 165 -27.44 -39.49 -17.77
N THR A 166 -27.88 -39.39 -16.53
CA THR A 166 -28.22 -40.56 -15.73
C THR A 166 -29.53 -41.14 -16.23
N PRO A 167 -29.58 -42.41 -16.70
CA PRO A 167 -30.83 -43.04 -17.07
C PRO A 167 -31.61 -43.39 -15.80
N ARG A 168 -32.84 -42.88 -15.67
CA ARG A 168 -33.82 -43.40 -14.70
C ARG A 168 -34.14 -44.84 -15.06
N LYS A 169 -33.94 -45.75 -14.12
CA LYS A 169 -34.62 -47.05 -14.09
C LYS A 169 -35.90 -46.93 -13.28
#